data_AF-A0A1E3B228-F1
#
_entry.id   AF-A0A1E3B228-F1
#
_cell.length_a   1.000
_cell.length_b   1.000
_cell.length_c   1.000
_cell.angle_alpha   90.00
_cell.angle_beta   90.00
_cell.angle_gamma   90.00
#
_symmetry.space_group_name_H-M   'P 1'
#
loop_
_entity.id
_entity.type
_entity.pdbx_description
1 polymer ?
#
loop_
_entity_poly.entity_id
_entity_poly.type
_entity_poly.pdbx_seq_one_letter_code
_entity_poly.pdbx_strand_id
1 'polypeptide(L)'
;MPAHSSHLLQPLDVGCFSPLKRAYGRLVENKARCNFNHIDKFDFLEAYPQAHTEAFKMENIKNSFAASGLVPFNPERVLEKLNIQLKTPTPPGSQSTDSAPKTPHNFKQLEKHASTIKKLLREHTRSPPSPINDAINRLVKGCEIHMNSAILLSKEVQDLRAAHEKTLQKKKRSKRQIGHTDGLSIQEGIELMQQRNEAQKAEDTIQMETEPSTFQPHAMFSDLRREVGGSLVDYVNQRMFDSYVFGDGNNWVELTSPSPSYGF
;
A
#
# COMPACT_ATOMS: atom_id res chain seq x y z
N MET A 1 -19.25 12.33 25.16
CA MET A 1 -17.90 11.79 25.44
C MET A 1 -17.00 12.95 25.84
N PRO A 2 -16.12 12.82 26.85
CA PRO A 2 -15.23 13.90 27.30
C PRO A 2 -14.35 14.45 26.16
N ALA A 3 -13.95 15.72 26.25
CA ALA A 3 -13.01 16.31 25.30
C ALA A 3 -11.67 15.54 25.30
N HIS A 4 -10.99 15.48 24.14
CA HIS A 4 -9.68 14.84 23.94
C HIS A 4 -9.57 13.35 24.31
N SER A 5 -10.68 12.64 24.50
CA SER A 5 -10.70 11.23 24.89
C SER A 5 -10.93 10.25 23.73
N SER A 6 -10.96 10.74 22.48
CA SER A 6 -11.33 9.90 21.32
C SER A 6 -10.33 8.75 21.10
N HIS A 7 -9.04 9.05 21.23
CA HIS A 7 -7.92 8.08 21.14
C HIS A 7 -7.93 6.99 22.24
N LEU A 8 -8.83 7.09 23.23
CA LEU A 8 -9.00 6.10 24.30
C LEU A 8 -10.35 5.38 24.18
N LEU A 9 -11.41 6.13 23.90
CA LEU A 9 -12.79 5.67 24.03
C LEU A 9 -13.45 5.32 22.70
N GLN A 10 -12.90 5.76 21.56
CA GLN A 10 -13.47 5.45 20.24
C GLN A 10 -12.78 4.23 19.63
N PRO A 11 -13.49 3.10 19.44
CA PRO A 11 -12.91 1.89 18.85
C PRO A 11 -12.25 2.13 17.49
N LEU A 12 -12.83 3.01 16.67
CA LEU A 12 -12.26 3.36 15.37
C LEU A 12 -10.86 3.97 15.50
N ASP A 13 -10.70 4.96 16.38
CA ASP A 13 -9.42 5.62 16.65
C ASP A 13 -8.42 4.65 17.30
N VAL A 14 -8.89 3.80 18.24
CA VAL A 14 -8.04 2.90 19.02
C VAL A 14 -7.48 1.75 18.20
N GLY A 15 -8.22 1.21 17.22
CA GLY A 15 -7.77 -0.02 16.56
C GLY A 15 -8.16 -0.24 15.10
N CYS A 16 -9.10 0.52 14.51
CA CYS A 16 -9.48 0.33 13.10
C CYS A 16 -8.72 1.28 12.14
N PHE A 17 -8.45 2.51 12.56
CA PHE A 17 -7.76 3.48 11.70
C PHE A 17 -6.27 3.21 11.56
N SER A 18 -5.62 2.61 12.55
CA SER A 18 -4.19 2.28 12.41
C SER A 18 -3.91 1.17 11.40
N PRO A 19 -4.65 0.03 11.34
CA PRO A 19 -4.55 -0.92 10.23
C PRO A 19 -4.95 -0.31 8.88
N LEU A 20 -5.99 0.54 8.85
CA LEU A 20 -6.43 1.21 7.62
C LEU A 20 -5.33 2.10 7.04
N LYS A 21 -4.72 2.97 7.85
CA LYS A 21 -3.62 3.85 7.44
C LYS A 21 -2.43 3.04 6.94
N ARG A 22 -2.11 1.92 7.59
CA ARG A 22 -1.03 1.01 7.15
C ARG A 22 -1.34 0.34 5.82
N ALA A 23 -2.52 -0.25 5.67
CA ALA A 23 -2.93 -0.94 4.44
C ALA A 23 -2.96 0.04 3.25
N TYR A 24 -3.61 1.20 3.42
CA TYR A 24 -3.64 2.23 2.40
C TYR A 24 -2.24 2.78 2.09
N GLY A 25 -1.43 3.06 3.12
CA GLY A 25 -0.05 3.51 2.96
C GLY A 25 0.79 2.54 2.12
N ARG A 26 0.63 1.23 2.30
CA ARG A 26 1.30 0.21 1.48
C ARG A 26 0.86 0.26 0.01
N LEU A 27 -0.44 0.49 -0.25
CA LEU A 27 -0.95 0.62 -1.62
C LEU A 27 -0.38 1.87 -2.31
N VAL A 28 -0.32 2.99 -1.59
CA VAL A 28 0.29 4.24 -2.08
C VAL A 28 1.79 4.08 -2.30
N GLU A 29 2.52 3.46 -1.37
CA GLU A 29 3.96 3.20 -1.51
C GLU A 29 4.26 2.31 -2.72
N ASN A 30 3.47 1.25 -2.93
CA ASN A 30 3.60 0.40 -4.10
C ASN A 30 3.39 1.19 -5.40
N LYS A 31 2.44 2.13 -5.42
CA LYS A 31 2.14 2.99 -6.57
C LYS A 31 3.26 4.01 -6.81
N ALA A 32 3.79 4.62 -5.76
CA ALA A 32 4.95 5.52 -5.83
C ALA A 32 6.20 4.82 -6.37
N ARG A 33 6.43 3.55 -6.00
CA ARG A 33 7.52 2.73 -6.57
C ARG A 33 7.39 2.47 -8.07
N CYS A 34 6.19 2.64 -8.63
CA CYS A 34 5.91 2.55 -10.08
C CYS A 34 5.97 3.93 -10.78
N ASN A 35 6.65 4.92 -10.19
CA ASN A 35 6.75 6.32 -10.65
C ASN A 35 5.43 7.12 -10.66
N PHE A 36 4.39 6.67 -9.95
CA PHE A 36 3.18 7.47 -9.73
C PHE A 36 3.31 8.26 -8.42
N ASN A 37 3.88 9.46 -8.51
CA ASN A 37 4.11 10.34 -7.35
C ASN A 37 2.89 11.19 -6.94
N HIS A 38 1.78 11.03 -7.66
CA HIS A 38 0.52 11.70 -7.39
C HIS A 38 -0.61 10.67 -7.30
N ILE A 39 -1.47 10.84 -6.30
CA ILE A 39 -2.67 10.03 -6.10
C ILE A 39 -3.87 10.93 -6.36
N ASP A 40 -4.60 10.65 -7.44
CA ASP A 40 -5.83 11.38 -7.75
C ASP A 40 -7.05 10.79 -7.00
N LYS A 41 -8.21 11.41 -7.17
CA LYS A 41 -9.45 10.95 -6.53
C LYS A 41 -9.86 9.54 -7.00
N PHE A 42 -9.59 9.17 -8.25
CA PHE A 42 -9.93 7.85 -8.77
C PHE A 42 -8.99 6.80 -8.21
N ASP A 43 -7.72 7.14 -8.03
CA ASP A 43 -6.71 6.29 -7.40
C ASP A 43 -7.06 5.99 -5.94
N PHE A 44 -7.56 6.98 -5.20
CA PHE A 44 -8.11 6.76 -3.86
C PHE A 44 -9.31 5.81 -3.90
N LEU A 45 -10.26 6.02 -4.81
CA LEU A 45 -11.46 5.17 -4.94
C LEU A 45 -11.12 3.74 -5.39
N GLU A 46 -10.01 3.54 -6.11
CA GLU A 46 -9.48 2.21 -6.47
C GLU A 46 -8.83 1.52 -5.25
N ALA A 47 -8.01 2.25 -4.49
CA ALA A 47 -7.21 1.68 -3.40
C ALA A 47 -7.95 1.54 -2.06
N TYR A 48 -8.87 2.46 -1.75
CA TYR A 48 -9.56 2.49 -0.46
C TYR A 48 -10.37 1.21 -0.15
N PRO A 49 -11.16 0.64 -1.08
CA PRO A 49 -11.90 -0.60 -0.80
C PRO A 49 -11.00 -1.77 -0.42
N GLN A 50 -9.81 -1.86 -1.04
CA GLN A 50 -8.82 -2.86 -0.72
C GLN A 50 -8.25 -2.64 0.70
N ALA A 51 -7.86 -1.41 1.04
CA ALA A 51 -7.39 -1.10 2.37
C ALA A 51 -8.48 -1.29 3.45
N HIS A 52 -9.72 -0.98 3.13
CA HIS A 52 -10.87 -1.11 4.02
C HIS A 52 -11.15 -2.58 4.35
N THR A 53 -11.18 -3.46 3.35
CA THR A 53 -11.41 -4.91 3.58
C THR A 53 -10.26 -5.56 4.36
N GLU A 54 -9.03 -5.05 4.21
CA GLU A 54 -7.89 -5.51 5.02
C GLU A 54 -7.97 -5.03 6.48
N ALA A 55 -8.43 -3.80 6.70
CA ALA A 55 -8.46 -3.17 8.02
C ALA A 55 -9.70 -3.52 8.85
N PHE A 56 -10.90 -3.55 8.26
CA PHE A 56 -12.17 -3.76 8.95
C PHE A 56 -12.56 -5.25 9.03
N LYS A 57 -11.61 -6.08 9.47
CA LYS A 57 -11.88 -7.48 9.79
C LYS A 57 -12.63 -7.58 11.11
N MET A 58 -13.43 -8.64 11.24
CA MET A 58 -14.19 -8.94 12.46
C MET A 58 -13.29 -8.94 13.70
N GLU A 59 -12.09 -9.52 13.59
CA GLU A 59 -11.08 -9.54 14.66
C GLU A 59 -10.64 -8.14 15.06
N ASN A 60 -10.31 -7.28 14.09
CA ASN A 60 -9.88 -5.90 14.35
C ASN A 60 -10.99 -5.11 15.02
N ILE A 61 -12.24 -5.25 14.56
CA ILE A 61 -13.40 -4.59 15.18
C ILE A 61 -13.58 -5.05 16.63
N LYS A 62 -13.62 -6.37 16.88
CA LYS A 62 -13.74 -6.91 18.25
C LYS A 62 -12.61 -6.44 19.16
N ASN A 63 -11.38 -6.48 18.66
CA ASN A 63 -10.21 -6.03 19.41
C ASN A 63 -10.26 -4.54 19.71
N SER A 64 -10.74 -3.72 18.77
CA SER A 64 -10.93 -2.27 18.96
C SER A 64 -11.96 -1.97 20.06
N PHE A 65 -13.12 -2.63 20.03
CA PHE A 65 -14.15 -2.45 21.08
C PHE A 65 -13.66 -2.93 22.45
N ALA A 66 -12.94 -4.05 22.48
CA ALA A 66 -12.33 -4.53 23.69
C ALA A 66 -11.28 -3.52 24.19
N ALA A 67 -10.43 -2.98 23.30
CA ALA A 67 -9.34 -2.06 23.64
C ALA A 67 -9.80 -0.69 24.14
N SER A 68 -10.99 -0.27 23.76
CA SER A 68 -11.70 0.89 24.32
C SER A 68 -12.46 0.56 25.62
N GLY A 69 -12.39 -0.68 26.11
CA GLY A 69 -13.05 -1.11 27.34
C GLY A 69 -14.58 -1.18 27.21
N LEU A 70 -15.12 -1.27 26.00
CA LEU A 70 -16.57 -1.25 25.76
C LEU A 70 -17.18 -2.64 25.68
N VAL A 71 -16.50 -3.60 25.02
CA VAL A 71 -17.04 -4.96 24.83
C VAL A 71 -15.93 -6.01 25.03
N PRO A 72 -15.99 -6.82 26.11
CA PRO A 72 -16.84 -6.63 27.28
C PRO A 72 -16.51 -5.32 28.00
N PHE A 73 -17.49 -4.76 28.72
CA PHE A 73 -17.28 -3.50 29.44
C PHE A 73 -16.23 -3.67 30.53
N ASN A 74 -15.12 -2.95 30.41
CA ASN A 74 -14.00 -2.98 31.35
C ASN A 74 -13.30 -1.60 31.39
N PRO A 75 -13.63 -0.74 32.37
CA PRO A 75 -13.07 0.60 32.47
C PRO A 75 -11.58 0.61 32.85
N GLU A 76 -11.09 -0.41 33.56
CA GLU A 76 -9.67 -0.49 33.98
C GLU A 76 -8.73 -0.45 32.78
N ARG A 77 -9.12 -1.04 31.65
CA ARG A 77 -8.33 -1.07 30.42
C ARG A 77 -8.06 0.34 29.84
N VAL A 78 -8.93 1.30 30.12
CA VAL A 78 -8.75 2.70 29.74
C VAL A 78 -7.98 3.46 30.82
N LEU A 79 -8.27 3.18 32.10
CA LEU A 79 -7.61 3.82 33.24
C LEU A 79 -6.12 3.49 33.31
N GLU A 80 -5.71 2.25 33.04
CA GLU A 80 -4.31 1.83 32.99
C GLU A 80 -3.48 2.65 31.98
N LYS A 81 -4.07 3.04 30.84
CA LYS A 81 -3.38 3.83 29.81
C LYS A 81 -3.12 5.28 30.24
N LEU A 82 -3.83 5.77 31.26
CA LEU A 82 -3.61 7.09 31.83
C LEU A 82 -2.40 7.09 32.79
N ASN A 83 -1.98 5.93 33.29
CA ASN A 83 -0.83 5.77 34.19
C ASN A 83 0.44 5.41 33.41
N ILE A 84 1.05 6.38 32.72
CA ILE A 84 2.24 6.16 31.89
C ILE A 84 3.51 6.03 32.75
N GLN A 85 4.13 4.84 32.80
CA GLN A 85 5.54 4.66 33.17
C GLN A 85 6.37 4.34 31.92
N LEU A 86 7.39 5.15 31.63
CA LEU A 86 8.29 4.99 30.49
C LEU A 86 9.25 3.79 30.71
N LYS A 87 9.26 2.80 29.81
CA LYS A 87 10.27 1.71 29.80
C LYS A 87 10.82 1.48 28.39
N THR A 88 12.14 1.30 28.30
CA THR A 88 12.91 1.13 27.04
C THR A 88 13.08 -0.36 26.70
N PRO A 89 12.82 -0.82 25.45
CA PRO A 89 13.01 -2.23 25.07
C PRO A 89 14.48 -2.58 24.76
N THR A 90 14.91 -3.79 25.12
CA THR A 90 16.24 -4.37 24.81
C THR A 90 16.21 -5.23 23.53
N PRO A 91 17.26 -5.27 22.69
CA PRO A 91 17.24 -5.99 21.41
C PRO A 91 17.52 -7.51 21.52
N PRO A 92 17.05 -8.36 20.58
CA PRO A 92 17.33 -9.80 20.55
C PRO A 92 18.62 -10.16 19.77
N GLY A 93 19.33 -11.19 20.24
CA GLY A 93 20.56 -11.74 19.63
C GLY A 93 20.32 -12.84 18.58
N SER A 94 21.31 -13.05 17.70
CA SER A 94 21.26 -13.88 16.48
C SER A 94 22.03 -15.21 16.61
N GLN A 95 21.56 -16.29 15.96
CA GLN A 95 22.23 -17.60 15.85
C GLN A 95 22.54 -17.97 14.38
N SER A 96 23.64 -18.70 14.16
CA SER A 96 24.22 -19.05 12.85
C SER A 96 24.40 -20.57 12.70
N THR A 97 24.14 -21.12 11.51
CA THR A 97 24.47 -22.52 11.14
C THR A 97 25.09 -22.58 9.75
N ASP A 98 26.14 -23.41 9.60
CA ASP A 98 27.09 -23.54 8.47
C ASP A 98 26.56 -24.39 7.28
N SER A 99 27.10 -24.21 6.06
CA SER A 99 26.90 -25.14 4.89
C SER A 99 27.78 -24.79 3.67
N ALA A 100 28.31 -25.83 3.02
CA ALA A 100 29.17 -25.90 1.82
C ALA A 100 28.69 -25.09 0.57
N PRO A 101 29.58 -24.75 -0.39
CA PRO A 101 29.31 -23.72 -1.40
C PRO A 101 28.33 -24.19 -2.49
N LYS A 102 27.11 -23.64 -2.45
CA LYS A 102 26.18 -23.61 -3.58
C LYS A 102 26.28 -22.24 -4.24
N THR A 103 25.94 -22.13 -5.53
CA THR A 103 25.79 -20.83 -6.20
C THR A 103 24.86 -19.95 -5.36
N PRO A 104 25.31 -18.79 -4.85
CA PRO A 104 24.49 -17.98 -3.94
C PRO A 104 23.32 -17.37 -4.68
N HIS A 105 22.10 -17.71 -4.28
CA HIS A 105 20.86 -17.15 -4.86
C HIS A 105 20.33 -15.95 -4.06
N ASN A 106 20.94 -15.66 -2.90
CA ASN A 106 20.51 -14.62 -1.98
C ASN A 106 21.73 -14.01 -1.29
N PHE A 107 21.66 -12.72 -0.95
CA PHE A 107 22.66 -11.96 -0.21
C PHE A 107 23.18 -12.71 1.04
N LYS A 108 22.26 -13.28 1.83
CA LYS A 108 22.64 -14.04 3.04
C LYS A 108 23.49 -15.27 2.75
N GLN A 109 23.29 -15.91 1.60
CA GLN A 109 24.11 -17.05 1.17
C GLN A 109 25.47 -16.56 0.65
N LEU A 110 25.50 -15.45 -0.08
CA LEU A 110 26.74 -14.83 -0.57
C LEU A 110 27.67 -14.43 0.59
N GLU A 111 27.13 -13.76 1.62
CA GLU A 111 27.88 -13.35 2.80
C GLU A 111 28.41 -14.55 3.60
N LYS A 112 27.57 -15.58 3.77
CA LYS A 112 27.96 -16.83 4.39
C LYS A 112 29.10 -17.51 3.62
N HIS A 113 28.99 -17.66 2.30
CA HIS A 113 30.06 -18.26 1.50
C HIS A 113 31.34 -17.41 1.50
N ALA A 114 31.23 -16.09 1.44
CA ALA A 114 32.37 -15.18 1.53
C ALA A 114 33.09 -15.31 2.88
N SER A 115 32.36 -15.43 3.98
CA SER A 115 32.94 -15.62 5.31
C SER A 115 33.62 -16.99 5.46
N THR A 116 33.04 -18.06 4.93
CA THR A 116 33.66 -19.39 4.87
C THR A 116 34.97 -19.35 4.06
N ILE A 117 34.97 -18.74 2.87
CA ILE A 117 36.17 -18.63 2.01
C ILE A 117 37.26 -17.81 2.70
N LYS A 118 36.91 -16.69 3.34
CA LYS A 118 37.86 -15.86 4.11
C LYS A 118 38.45 -16.63 5.28
N LYS A 119 37.66 -17.46 5.98
CA LYS A 119 38.13 -18.29 7.10
C LYS A 119 39.15 -19.32 6.62
N LEU A 120 38.84 -20.07 5.56
CA LEU A 120 39.75 -21.06 4.98
C LEU A 120 41.07 -20.44 4.50
N LEU A 121 41.01 -19.25 3.87
CA LEU A 121 42.21 -18.55 3.42
C LEU A 121 43.10 -18.06 4.57
N ARG A 122 42.50 -17.66 5.70
CA ARG A 122 43.26 -17.29 6.91
C ARG A 122 43.95 -18.50 7.53
N GLU A 123 43.25 -19.64 7.56
CA GLU A 123 43.79 -20.90 8.09
C GLU A 123 44.96 -21.43 7.25
N HIS A 124 44.91 -21.29 5.92
CA HIS A 124 45.92 -21.84 5.02
C HIS A 124 47.14 -20.92 4.80
N THR A 125 46.95 -19.60 4.78
CA THR A 125 48.03 -18.66 4.37
C THR A 125 48.85 -18.12 5.55
N ARG A 126 48.41 -18.31 6.81
CA ARG A 126 49.07 -17.84 8.06
C ARG A 126 49.66 -16.41 8.01
N SER A 127 49.11 -15.53 7.19
CA SER A 127 49.66 -14.19 6.91
C SER A 127 48.57 -13.10 7.04
N PRO A 128 48.96 -11.81 7.19
CA PRO A 128 48.04 -10.67 7.35
C PRO A 128 47.15 -10.47 6.10
N PRO A 129 46.21 -9.49 6.09
CA PRO A 129 45.34 -9.24 4.93
C PRO A 129 46.14 -9.16 3.63
N SER A 130 45.99 -10.18 2.79
CA SER A 130 46.66 -10.31 1.50
C SER A 130 45.85 -9.58 0.41
N PRO A 131 46.48 -9.10 -0.69
CA PRO A 131 45.80 -8.59 -1.88
C PRO A 131 44.64 -9.47 -2.38
N ILE A 132 44.70 -10.78 -2.10
CA ILE A 132 43.64 -11.76 -2.41
C ILE A 132 42.36 -11.49 -1.60
N ASN A 133 42.47 -11.11 -0.32
CA ASN A 133 41.29 -10.77 0.50
C ASN A 133 40.60 -9.51 -0.02
N ASP A 134 41.37 -8.52 -0.47
CA ASP A 134 40.82 -7.30 -1.06
C ASP A 134 40.16 -7.58 -2.42
N ALA A 135 40.76 -8.44 -3.24
CA ALA A 135 40.13 -8.92 -4.47
C ALA A 135 38.81 -9.66 -4.19
N ILE A 136 38.75 -10.51 -3.16
CA ILE A 136 37.52 -11.20 -2.74
C ILE A 136 36.47 -10.20 -2.25
N ASN A 137 36.86 -9.21 -1.44
CA ASN A 137 35.94 -8.17 -0.97
C ASN A 137 35.33 -7.39 -2.14
N ARG A 138 36.16 -7.03 -3.13
CA ARG A 138 35.72 -6.35 -4.35
C ARG A 138 34.76 -7.22 -5.18
N LEU A 139 35.03 -8.50 -5.31
CA LEU A 139 34.14 -9.45 -6.00
C LEU A 139 32.80 -9.59 -5.28
N VAL A 140 32.80 -9.78 -3.96
CA VAL A 140 31.58 -9.84 -3.16
C VAL A 140 30.76 -8.56 -3.33
N LYS A 141 31.40 -7.39 -3.24
CA LYS A 141 30.75 -6.10 -3.46
C LYS A 141 30.15 -5.98 -4.87
N GLY A 142 30.86 -6.45 -5.89
CA GLY A 142 30.35 -6.49 -7.27
C GLY A 142 29.11 -7.37 -7.40
N CYS A 143 29.11 -8.55 -6.79
CA CYS A 143 27.95 -9.45 -6.77
C CYS A 143 26.76 -8.83 -6.03
N GLU A 144 26.99 -8.16 -4.89
CA GLU A 144 25.93 -7.44 -4.15
C GLU A 144 25.28 -6.36 -5.02
N ILE A 145 26.10 -5.54 -5.69
CA ILE A 145 25.60 -4.48 -6.58
C ILE A 145 24.77 -5.09 -7.71
N HIS A 146 25.27 -6.13 -8.36
CA HIS A 146 24.58 -6.76 -9.47
C HIS A 146 23.26 -7.44 -9.06
N MET A 147 23.24 -8.15 -7.92
CA MET A 147 22.01 -8.76 -7.40
C MET A 147 20.94 -7.71 -7.09
N ASN A 148 21.31 -6.60 -6.45
CA ASN A 148 20.38 -5.51 -6.17
C ASN A 148 19.86 -4.86 -7.46
N SER A 149 20.74 -4.61 -8.43
CA SER A 149 20.36 -4.08 -9.74
C SER A 149 19.44 -5.04 -10.49
N ALA A 150 19.70 -6.35 -10.45
CA ALA A 150 18.86 -7.34 -11.12
C ALA A 150 17.46 -7.41 -10.50
N ILE A 151 17.34 -7.32 -9.17
CA ILE A 151 16.06 -7.25 -8.46
C ILE A 151 15.31 -5.97 -8.86
N LEU A 152 15.99 -4.82 -8.86
CA LEU A 152 15.40 -3.54 -9.24
C LEU A 152 14.90 -3.55 -10.69
N LEU A 153 15.75 -4.00 -11.63
CA LEU A 153 15.41 -4.10 -13.04
C LEU A 153 14.24 -5.05 -13.28
N SER A 154 14.24 -6.21 -12.62
CA SER A 154 13.13 -7.17 -12.74
C SER A 154 11.82 -6.57 -12.29
N LYS A 155 11.83 -5.79 -11.19
CA LYS A 155 10.66 -5.06 -10.72
C LYS A 155 10.24 -3.97 -11.71
N GLU A 156 11.17 -3.15 -12.18
CA GLU A 156 10.88 -2.07 -13.13
C GLU A 156 10.27 -2.61 -14.44
N VAL A 157 10.78 -3.73 -14.95
CA VAL A 157 10.21 -4.42 -16.12
C VAL A 157 8.78 -4.91 -15.85
N GLN A 158 8.49 -5.43 -14.66
CA GLN A 158 7.13 -5.83 -14.28
C GLN A 158 6.20 -4.62 -14.18
N ASP A 159 6.64 -3.55 -13.51
CA ASP A 159 5.86 -2.33 -13.30
C ASP A 159 5.54 -1.64 -14.64
N LEU A 160 6.52 -1.55 -15.55
CA LEU A 160 6.33 -1.03 -16.91
C LEU A 160 5.31 -1.84 -17.71
N ARG A 161 5.38 -3.17 -17.64
CA ARG A 161 4.42 -4.05 -18.33
C ARG A 161 3.00 -3.85 -17.80
N ALA A 162 2.82 -3.78 -16.48
CA ALA A 162 1.52 -3.55 -15.86
C ALA A 162 0.96 -2.15 -16.20
N ALA A 163 1.80 -1.11 -16.20
CA ALA A 163 1.40 0.24 -16.57
C ALA A 163 1.01 0.34 -18.05
N HIS A 164 1.75 -0.34 -18.93
CA HIS A 164 1.43 -0.42 -20.35
C HIS A 164 0.07 -1.09 -20.57
N GLU A 165 -0.19 -2.21 -19.89
CA GLU A 165 -1.49 -2.91 -19.95
C GLU A 165 -2.64 -2.02 -19.46
N LYS A 166 -2.49 -1.33 -18.31
CA LYS A 166 -3.50 -0.37 -17.82
C LYS A 166 -3.74 0.75 -18.82
N THR A 167 -2.70 1.24 -19.49
CA THR A 167 -2.83 2.29 -20.51
C THR A 167 -3.64 1.80 -21.71
N LEU A 168 -3.39 0.57 -22.17
CA LEU A 168 -4.18 -0.06 -23.24
C LEU A 168 -5.64 -0.21 -22.83
N GLN A 169 -5.92 -0.67 -21.60
CA GLN A 169 -7.29 -0.76 -21.09
C GLN A 169 -7.97 0.61 -21.04
N LYS A 170 -7.28 1.66 -20.59
CA LYS A 170 -7.80 3.04 -20.59
C LYS A 170 -8.11 3.54 -22.01
N LYS A 171 -7.29 3.20 -23.00
CA LYS A 171 -7.52 3.56 -24.41
C LYS A 171 -8.73 2.82 -25.02
N LYS A 172 -8.98 1.57 -24.61
CA LYS A 172 -10.15 0.78 -25.03
C LYS A 172 -11.46 1.30 -24.44
N ARG A 173 -11.41 1.99 -23.29
CA ARG A 173 -12.63 2.56 -22.66
C ARG A 173 -13.17 3.71 -23.52
N SER A 174 -14.45 3.59 -23.90
CA SER A 174 -15.17 4.61 -24.67
C SER A 174 -15.18 5.97 -23.93
N LYS A 175 -14.70 7.01 -24.62
CA LYS A 175 -14.73 8.42 -24.18
C LYS A 175 -16.00 9.17 -24.61
N ARG A 176 -17.05 8.46 -25.04
CA ARG A 176 -18.30 9.10 -25.45
C ARG A 176 -18.89 9.85 -24.26
N GLN A 177 -18.87 11.18 -24.34
CA GLN A 177 -19.67 12.05 -23.49
C GLN A 177 -21.12 11.93 -23.94
N ILE A 178 -22.03 11.82 -22.97
CA ILE A 178 -23.46 11.93 -23.22
C ILE A 178 -23.71 13.41 -23.52
N GLY A 179 -23.93 13.75 -24.78
CA GLY A 179 -24.31 15.10 -25.17
C GLY A 179 -25.74 15.34 -24.76
N HIS A 180 -25.96 16.00 -23.62
CA HIS A 180 -27.27 16.53 -23.29
C HIS A 180 -27.12 17.90 -22.62
N THR A 181 -27.73 18.92 -23.22
CA THR A 181 -27.61 20.33 -22.87
C THR A 181 -28.60 20.76 -21.77
N ASP A 182 -29.61 19.94 -21.49
CA ASP A 182 -30.55 20.15 -20.38
C ASP A 182 -30.41 19.02 -19.35
N GLY A 183 -30.46 19.42 -18.06
CA GLY A 183 -30.16 18.57 -16.91
C GLY A 183 -30.94 17.26 -16.90
N LEU A 184 -30.21 16.16 -16.70
CA LEU A 184 -30.77 14.80 -16.65
C LEU A 184 -31.59 14.60 -15.38
N SER A 185 -32.80 14.04 -15.54
CA SER A 185 -33.56 13.48 -14.43
C SER A 185 -32.85 12.23 -13.88
N ILE A 186 -33.01 11.96 -12.58
CA ILE A 186 -32.43 10.78 -11.90
C ILE A 186 -32.83 9.48 -12.63
N GLN A 187 -34.06 9.42 -13.14
CA GLN A 187 -34.59 8.24 -13.84
C GLN A 187 -33.91 8.03 -15.21
N GLU A 188 -33.75 9.10 -15.98
CA GLU A 188 -33.06 9.07 -17.28
C GLU A 188 -31.58 8.69 -17.11
N GLY A 189 -30.95 9.15 -16.03
CA GLY A 189 -29.59 8.77 -15.67
C GLY A 189 -29.44 7.27 -15.38
N ILE A 190 -30.42 6.67 -14.70
CA ILE A 190 -30.44 5.23 -14.40
C ILE A 190 -30.63 4.42 -15.69
N GLU A 191 -31.55 4.82 -16.56
CA GLU A 191 -31.83 4.11 -17.82
C GLU A 191 -30.64 4.15 -18.78
N LEU A 192 -29.94 5.28 -18.88
CA LEU A 192 -28.72 5.40 -19.69
C LEU A 192 -27.57 4.53 -19.14
N MET A 193 -27.43 4.46 -17.81
CA MET A 193 -26.46 3.54 -17.19
C MET A 193 -26.78 2.08 -17.46
N GLN A 194 -28.07 1.72 -17.46
CA GLN A 194 -28.53 0.37 -17.68
C GLN A 194 -28.33 -0.07 -19.14
N GLN A 195 -28.70 0.78 -20.11
CA GLN A 195 -28.43 0.55 -21.53
C GLN A 195 -26.93 0.42 -21.84
N ARG A 196 -26.09 1.23 -21.19
CA ARG A 196 -24.63 1.11 -21.32
C ARG A 196 -24.12 -0.22 -20.79
N ASN A 197 -24.59 -0.66 -19.62
CA ASN A 197 -24.18 -1.93 -19.03
C ASN A 197 -24.62 -3.11 -19.89
N GLU A 198 -25.82 -3.04 -20.49
CA GLU A 198 -26.33 -4.06 -21.42
C GLU A 198 -25.53 -4.12 -22.72
N ALA A 199 -25.19 -2.96 -23.31
CA ALA A 199 -24.35 -2.90 -24.51
C ALA A 199 -22.91 -3.42 -24.24
N GLN A 200 -22.32 -3.08 -23.09
CA GLN A 200 -21.01 -3.57 -22.69
C GLN A 200 -21.03 -5.08 -22.46
N LYS A 201 -22.08 -5.60 -21.82
CA LYS A 201 -22.28 -7.04 -21.61
C LYS A 201 -22.47 -7.79 -22.93
N ALA A 202 -23.13 -7.18 -23.92
CA ALA A 202 -23.27 -7.75 -25.26
C ALA A 202 -21.92 -7.78 -26.02
N GLU A 203 -21.12 -6.72 -25.94
CA GLU A 203 -19.75 -6.68 -26.51
C GLU A 203 -18.82 -7.71 -25.84
N ASP A 204 -18.91 -7.86 -24.52
CA ASP A 204 -18.12 -8.84 -23.76
C ASP A 204 -18.59 -10.29 -24.02
N THR A 205 -19.89 -10.52 -24.26
CA THR A 205 -20.43 -11.84 -24.63
C THR A 205 -19.94 -12.29 -26.01
N ILE A 206 -19.83 -11.35 -26.97
CA ILE A 206 -19.26 -11.63 -28.29
C ILE A 206 -17.75 -11.96 -28.20
N GLN A 207 -17.03 -11.42 -27.21
CA GLN A 207 -15.62 -11.75 -26.97
C GLN A 207 -15.41 -13.02 -26.13
N MET A 208 -16.40 -13.42 -25.31
CA MET A 208 -16.36 -14.63 -24.48
C MET A 208 -16.72 -15.92 -25.22
N GLU A 209 -17.38 -15.86 -26.39
CA GLU A 209 -17.64 -17.05 -27.22
C GLU A 209 -16.36 -17.71 -27.78
N THR A 210 -15.19 -17.11 -27.56
CA THR A 210 -13.90 -17.62 -28.08
C THR A 210 -12.99 -18.33 -27.04
N GLU A 211 -13.26 -18.33 -25.74
CA GLU A 211 -12.41 -19.04 -24.75
C GLU A 211 -13.19 -19.49 -23.48
N PRO A 212 -13.02 -20.72 -22.96
CA PRO A 212 -13.90 -21.26 -21.92
C PRO A 212 -13.50 -20.88 -20.49
N SER A 213 -14.49 -20.30 -19.80
CA SER A 213 -14.87 -20.37 -18.37
C SER A 213 -13.79 -20.58 -17.29
N THR A 214 -13.67 -19.60 -16.38
CA THR A 214 -13.63 -19.86 -14.92
C THR A 214 -14.24 -18.68 -14.12
N PHE A 215 -15.16 -19.03 -13.21
CA PHE A 215 -15.89 -18.31 -12.15
C PHE A 215 -15.39 -16.93 -11.63
N GLN A 216 -16.32 -15.99 -11.41
CA GLN A 216 -16.11 -14.72 -10.67
C GLN A 216 -17.28 -14.40 -9.67
N PRO A 217 -16.98 -13.86 -8.48
CA PRO A 217 -17.93 -13.58 -7.39
C PRO A 217 -18.47 -12.12 -7.44
N HIS A 218 -19.47 -11.84 -8.27
CA HIS A 218 -19.95 -10.47 -8.51
C HIS A 218 -21.26 -10.10 -7.76
N ALA A 219 -21.69 -10.90 -6.78
CA ALA A 219 -23.00 -10.72 -6.12
C ALA A 219 -22.97 -9.95 -4.78
N MET A 220 -21.81 -9.52 -4.26
CA MET A 220 -21.69 -8.98 -2.89
C MET A 220 -21.79 -7.45 -2.77
N PHE A 221 -21.79 -6.68 -3.88
CA PHE A 221 -21.59 -5.22 -3.82
C PHE A 221 -22.87 -4.38 -3.92
N SER A 222 -24.02 -4.96 -4.28
CA SER A 222 -25.30 -4.24 -4.36
C SER A 222 -25.88 -3.92 -2.98
N ASP A 223 -25.56 -4.72 -1.97
CA ASP A 223 -26.30 -4.71 -0.71
C ASP A 223 -25.76 -3.66 0.28
N LEU A 224 -24.46 -3.34 0.22
CA LEU A 224 -23.83 -2.41 1.17
C LEU A 224 -24.17 -0.92 0.92
N ARG A 225 -24.57 -0.56 -0.31
CA ARG A 225 -24.95 0.82 -0.67
C ARG A 225 -26.34 1.20 -0.14
N ARG A 226 -27.17 0.20 0.18
CA ARG A 226 -28.55 0.39 0.65
C ARG A 226 -28.63 0.53 2.17
N GLU A 227 -27.58 0.16 2.90
CA GLU A 227 -27.64 0.00 4.37
C GLU A 227 -27.00 1.14 5.17
N VAL A 228 -26.09 1.92 4.60
CA VAL A 228 -25.37 2.98 5.34
C VAL A 228 -25.41 4.29 4.55
N GLY A 229 -26.39 5.13 4.84
CA GLY A 229 -26.63 6.40 4.15
C GLY A 229 -25.37 7.26 3.96
N GLY A 230 -25.28 7.94 2.81
CA GLY A 230 -24.08 8.63 2.30
C GLY A 230 -23.39 9.62 3.25
N SER A 231 -24.06 10.06 4.32
CA SER A 231 -23.50 10.95 5.34
C SER A 231 -22.29 10.38 6.08
N LEU A 232 -22.21 9.06 6.31
CA LEU A 232 -21.08 8.45 7.02
C LEU A 232 -19.81 8.40 6.15
N VAL A 233 -20.00 8.18 4.84
CA VAL A 233 -18.92 8.16 3.85
C VAL A 233 -18.33 9.56 3.69
N ASP A 234 -19.18 10.59 3.65
CA ASP A 234 -18.75 11.99 3.56
C ASP A 234 -18.01 12.47 4.83
N TYR A 235 -18.47 12.04 6.01
CA TYR A 235 -17.81 12.37 7.29
C TYR A 235 -16.42 11.72 7.43
N VAL A 236 -16.28 10.46 6.99
CA VAL A 236 -14.99 9.75 6.99
C VAL A 236 -14.03 10.35 5.96
N ASN A 237 -14.52 10.74 4.79
CA ASN A 237 -13.72 11.39 3.75
C ASN A 237 -13.21 12.77 4.20
N GLN A 238 -14.05 13.60 4.84
CA GLN A 238 -13.65 14.91 5.33
C GLN A 238 -12.60 14.81 6.45
N ARG A 239 -12.79 13.90 7.41
CA ARG A 239 -11.88 13.74 8.56
C ARG A 239 -10.54 13.11 8.19
N MET A 240 -10.51 12.23 7.18
CA MET A 240 -9.26 11.66 6.63
C MET A 240 -8.48 12.69 5.80
N PHE A 241 -9.17 13.56 5.05
CA PHE A 241 -8.54 14.63 4.29
C PHE A 241 -7.93 15.69 5.23
N ASP A 242 -8.68 16.13 6.25
CA ASP A 242 -8.22 17.14 7.20
C ASP A 242 -7.04 16.66 8.06
N SER A 243 -7.00 15.35 8.40
CA SER A 243 -5.86 14.75 9.11
C SER A 243 -4.60 14.61 8.24
N TYR A 244 -4.74 14.60 6.91
CA TYR A 244 -3.60 14.47 5.97
C TYR A 244 -3.07 15.84 5.51
N VAL A 245 -3.91 16.88 5.51
CA VAL A 245 -3.54 18.24 5.06
C VAL A 245 -2.99 19.10 6.20
N PHE A 246 -3.35 18.85 7.47
CA PHE A 246 -2.99 19.74 8.59
C PHE A 246 -2.20 19.10 9.75
N GLY A 247 -1.84 17.81 9.68
CA GLY A 247 -1.24 17.09 10.80
C GLY A 247 0.14 16.51 10.51
N ASP A 248 1.16 17.38 10.49
CA ASP A 248 2.52 17.19 11.03
C ASP A 248 3.52 18.09 10.28
N GLY A 249 4.01 19.12 10.98
CA GLY A 249 5.05 20.00 10.47
C GLY A 249 6.39 19.28 10.41
N ASN A 250 7.03 19.28 9.23
CA ASN A 250 8.37 19.85 9.06
C ASN A 250 8.84 19.77 7.59
N ASN A 251 9.40 20.91 7.15
CA ASN A 251 10.19 21.17 5.96
C ASN A 251 9.46 21.45 4.62
N TRP A 252 9.01 22.71 4.49
CA TRP A 252 8.82 23.37 3.20
C TRP A 252 10.17 23.85 2.68
N VAL A 253 10.58 23.42 1.49
CA VAL A 253 11.56 24.16 0.69
C VAL A 253 10.74 25.02 -0.28
N GLU A 254 10.72 26.32 -0.04
CA GLU A 254 10.28 27.33 -0.99
C GLU A 254 11.05 27.17 -2.30
N LEU A 255 10.34 26.85 -3.37
CA LEU A 255 10.76 27.21 -4.73
C LEU A 255 9.77 28.27 -5.22
N THR A 256 10.12 29.53 -4.95
CA THR A 256 9.50 30.69 -5.58
C THR A 256 9.85 30.68 -7.07
N SER A 257 8.87 30.42 -7.92
CA SER A 257 8.91 30.76 -9.35
C SER A 257 8.62 32.25 -9.52
N PRO A 258 9.36 32.99 -10.37
CA PRO A 258 9.17 34.43 -10.53
C PRO A 258 7.88 34.76 -11.29
N SER A 259 7.19 35.80 -10.84
CA SER A 259 5.97 36.36 -11.45
C SER A 259 6.20 36.82 -12.89
N PRO A 260 5.24 36.64 -13.81
CA PRO A 260 5.29 37.26 -15.12
C PRO A 260 4.84 38.72 -15.03
N SER A 261 5.74 39.64 -15.36
CA SER A 261 5.40 41.05 -15.61
C SER A 261 4.61 41.15 -16.92
N TYR A 262 3.33 41.51 -16.82
CA TYR A 262 2.58 42.06 -17.94
C TYR A 262 2.90 43.56 -18.06
N GLY A 263 3.56 43.95 -19.16
CA GLY A 263 3.66 45.34 -19.60
C GLY A 263 2.88 45.52 -20.89
N PHE A 264 1.93 46.45 -20.88
CA PHE A 264 1.42 47.14 -22.07
C PHE A 264 2.34 48.33 -22.36
#